data_AF-E9BI08-F1
#
_entry.id   AF-E9BI08-F1
#
_cell.length_a   1.000
_cell.length_b   1.000
_cell.length_c   1.000
_cell.angle_alpha   90.00
_cell.angle_beta   90.00
_cell.angle_gamma   90.00
#
_symmetry.space_group_name_H-M   'P 1'
#
loop_
_entity.id
_entity.type
_entity.pdbx_description
1 polymer ?
#
loop_
_entity_poly.entity_id
_entity_poly.type
_entity_poly.pdbx_seq_one_letter_code
_entity_poly.pdbx_strand_id
1 'polypeptide(L)'
;MNPYVATVAEWERLSKRINLRPVANIVQDMMPPEKNVQRMYVRPVEFCGATCQERRAAILAELEKKDCDLIILSALDEIAWLTNLRGGDV
;
A
#
# COMPACT_ATOMS: atom_id res chain seq x y z
N MET A 1 7.12 1.38 19.56
CA MET A 1 6.72 0.53 18.41
C MET A 1 7.01 1.30 17.12
N ASN A 2 7.53 0.65 16.09
CA ASN A 2 7.70 1.29 14.78
C ASN A 2 6.30 1.50 14.16
N PRO A 3 5.89 2.74 13.87
CA PRO A 3 4.54 3.03 13.39
C PRO A 3 4.27 2.56 11.95
N TYR A 4 5.31 2.27 11.16
CA TYR A 4 5.16 1.88 9.74
C TYR A 4 4.87 0.40 9.54
N VAL A 5 5.06 -0.44 10.56
CA VAL A 5 4.84 -1.89 10.51
C VAL A 5 3.69 -2.35 11.40
N ALA A 6 2.95 -1.40 11.98
CA ALA A 6 1.79 -1.65 12.83
C ALA A 6 0.55 -1.04 12.18
N THR A 7 -0.57 -1.76 12.20
CA THR A 7 -1.84 -1.20 11.74
C THR A 7 -2.45 -0.27 12.79
N VAL A 8 -3.28 0.68 12.35
CA VAL A 8 -4.02 1.57 13.26
C VAL A 8 -4.89 0.77 14.23
N ALA A 9 -5.55 -0.29 13.74
CA ALA A 9 -6.39 -1.16 14.56
C ALA A 9 -5.60 -1.86 15.67
N GLU A 10 -4.39 -2.35 15.38
CA GLU A 10 -3.51 -2.94 16.40
C GLU A 10 -3.06 -1.91 17.43
N TRP A 11 -2.71 -0.70 16.98
CA TRP A 11 -2.31 0.39 17.86
C TRP A 11 -3.43 0.78 18.83
N GLU A 12 -4.65 0.97 18.33
CA GLU A 12 -5.84 1.28 19.14
C GLU A 12 -6.16 0.19 20.15
N ARG A 13 -5.96 -1.08 19.78
CA ARG A 13 -6.16 -2.21 20.69
C ARG A 13 -5.14 -2.23 21.82
N LEU A 14 -3.87 -2.02 21.50
CA LEU A 14 -2.75 -2.13 22.46
C LEU A 14 -2.63 -0.92 23.38
N SER A 15 -2.90 0.28 22.85
CA SER A 15 -2.86 1.54 23.62
C SER A 15 -3.82 1.56 24.81
N LYS A 16 -4.89 0.75 24.78
CA LYS A 16 -5.82 0.57 25.92
C LYS A 16 -5.19 -0.13 27.12
N ARG A 17 -4.08 -0.84 26.94
CA ARG A 17 -3.43 -1.66 27.97
C ARG A 17 -2.06 -1.14 28.38
N ILE A 18 -1.34 -0.50 27.46
CA ILE A 18 0.03 -0.02 27.66
C ILE A 18 0.24 1.32 26.96
N ASN A 19 1.15 2.14 27.49
CA ASN A 19 1.51 3.42 26.88
C ASN A 19 2.44 3.20 25.68
N LEU A 20 1.91 3.33 24.47
CA LEU A 20 2.68 3.17 23.24
C LEU A 20 3.40 4.49 22.88
N ARG A 21 4.70 4.37 22.55
CA ARG A 21 5.49 5.46 21.98
C ARG A 21 5.96 5.08 20.57
N PRO A 22 5.77 5.95 19.57
CA PRO A 22 6.35 5.74 18.25
C PRO A 22 7.86 5.90 18.35
N VAL A 23 8.61 4.94 17.80
CA VAL A 23 10.08 4.99 17.74
C VAL A 23 10.53 4.57 16.35
N ALA A 24 11.68 5.07 15.91
CA ALA A 24 12.28 4.67 14.63
C ALA A 24 12.61 3.17 14.59
N ASN A 25 12.82 2.64 13.39
CA ASN A 25 13.29 1.26 13.22
C ASN A 25 14.75 1.13 13.71
N ILE A 26 14.94 0.53 14.88
CA ILE A 26 16.27 0.32 15.46
C ILE A 26 17.06 -0.84 14.83
N VAL A 27 16.39 -1.71 14.06
CA VAL A 27 16.99 -2.91 13.49
C VAL A 27 17.54 -2.66 12.08
N GLN A 28 16.95 -1.71 11.34
CA GLN A 28 17.31 -1.45 9.94
C GLN A 28 18.80 -1.15 9.76
N ASP A 29 19.39 -0.34 10.64
CA ASP A 29 20.81 0.04 10.58
C ASP A 29 21.75 -1.16 10.81
N MET A 30 21.24 -2.25 11.38
CA MET A 30 21.98 -3.49 11.62
C MET A 30 21.81 -4.51 10.49
N MET A 31 20.90 -4.28 9.55
CA MET A 31 20.62 -5.18 8.45
C MET A 31 21.54 -4.94 7.24
N PRO A 32 21.87 -5.99 6.46
CA PRO A 32 22.57 -5.81 5.20
C PRO A 32 21.74 -4.96 4.23
N PRO A 33 22.39 -4.16 3.35
CA PRO A 33 21.67 -3.33 2.40
C PRO A 33 20.91 -4.18 1.38
N GLU A 34 19.69 -3.78 1.06
CA GLU A 34 18.91 -4.36 -0.02
C GLU A 34 19.56 -4.07 -1.37
N LYS A 35 19.68 -5.10 -2.23
CA LYS A 35 20.39 -5.02 -3.52
C LYS A 35 19.50 -5.30 -4.72
N ASN A 36 18.23 -5.63 -4.51
CA ASN A 36 17.38 -6.14 -5.57
C ASN A 36 16.42 -5.05 -6.03
N VAL A 37 16.87 -4.22 -6.98
CA VAL A 37 15.99 -3.26 -7.66
C VAL A 37 15.70 -3.81 -9.04
N GLN A 38 14.48 -4.30 -9.24
CA GLN A 38 14.02 -4.77 -10.54
C GLN A 38 13.30 -3.64 -11.27
N ARG A 39 13.40 -3.64 -12.61
CA ARG A 39 12.71 -2.62 -13.41
C ARG A 39 11.23 -2.95 -13.51
N MET A 40 10.39 -2.01 -13.11
CA MET A 40 8.95 -2.07 -13.30
C MET A 40 8.57 -2.03 -14.78
N TYR A 41 7.50 -2.74 -15.15
CA TYR A 41 6.95 -2.74 -16.51
C TYR A 41 5.42 -2.60 -16.52
N VAL A 42 4.88 -2.14 -17.63
CA VAL A 42 3.42 -2.08 -17.86
C VAL A 42 2.94 -3.42 -18.38
N ARG A 43 1.95 -4.02 -17.71
CA ARG A 43 1.29 -5.24 -18.18
C ARG A 43 0.25 -4.90 -19.25
N PRO A 44 0.27 -5.54 -20.43
CA PRO A 44 -0.67 -5.25 -21.50
C PRO A 44 -2.13 -5.43 -21.07
N VAL A 45 -3.01 -4.57 -21.59
CA VAL A 45 -4.41 -4.46 -21.14
C VAL A 45 -5.20 -5.74 -21.39
N GLU A 46 -4.87 -6.49 -22.45
CA GLU A 46 -5.52 -7.76 -22.79
C GLU A 46 -5.40 -8.82 -21.68
N PHE A 47 -4.40 -8.68 -20.79
CA PHE A 47 -4.21 -9.58 -19.65
C PHE A 47 -4.77 -9.01 -18.34
N CYS A 48 -5.27 -7.79 -18.36
CA CYS A 48 -5.69 -7.02 -17.19
C CYS A 48 -7.21 -6.87 -17.09
N GLY A 49 -7.94 -7.04 -18.20
CA GLY A 49 -9.40 -6.97 -18.26
C GLY A 49 -9.99 -5.55 -18.20
N ALA A 50 -9.20 -4.55 -17.82
CA ALA A 50 -9.56 -3.14 -17.85
C ALA A 50 -8.31 -2.25 -17.95
N THR A 51 -8.49 -1.07 -18.53
CA THR A 51 -7.53 0.03 -18.51
C THR A 51 -7.45 0.67 -17.12
N CYS A 52 -6.37 1.41 -16.87
CA CYS A 52 -6.20 2.14 -15.60
C CYS A 52 -7.28 3.22 -15.44
N GLN A 53 -7.69 3.83 -16.56
CA GLN A 53 -8.72 4.86 -16.63
C GLN A 53 -10.10 4.32 -16.24
N GLU A 54 -10.47 3.14 -16.76
CA GLU A 54 -11.73 2.47 -16.42
C GLU A 54 -11.78 2.11 -14.92
N ARG A 55 -10.70 1.55 -14.38
CA ARG A 55 -10.63 1.26 -12.93
C ARG A 55 -10.71 2.51 -12.07
N ARG A 56 -9.99 3.57 -12.46
CA ARG A 56 -10.05 4.85 -11.76
C ARG A 56 -11.48 5.41 -11.77
N ALA A 57 -12.17 5.37 -12.91
CA ALA A 57 -13.55 5.83 -13.01
C ALA A 57 -14.48 5.02 -12.11
N ALA A 58 -14.32 3.69 -12.07
CA ALA A 58 -15.09 2.83 -11.18
C ALA A 58 -14.85 3.15 -9.70
N ILE A 59 -13.59 3.38 -9.29
CA ILE A 59 -13.25 3.76 -7.92
C ILE A 59 -13.86 5.12 -7.57
N LEU A 60 -13.75 6.13 -8.45
CA LEU A 60 -14.32 7.45 -8.20
C LEU A 60 -15.85 7.40 -8.03
N ALA A 61 -16.54 6.59 -8.83
CA ALA A 61 -17.98 6.37 -8.66
C ALA A 61 -18.33 5.73 -7.31
N GLU A 62 -17.49 4.82 -6.80
CA GLU A 62 -17.68 4.25 -5.46
C GLU A 62 -17.35 5.24 -4.33
N LEU A 63 -16.39 6.14 -4.54
CA LEU A 63 -16.07 7.20 -3.57
C LEU A 63 -17.24 8.18 -3.43
N GLU A 64 -17.86 8.57 -4.54
CA GLU A 64 -19.05 9.43 -4.54
C GLU A 64 -20.22 8.77 -3.78
N LYS A 65 -20.48 7.48 -4.03
CA LYS A 65 -21.52 6.72 -3.30
C LYS A 65 -21.28 6.64 -1.79
N LYS A 66 -20.01 6.69 -1.37
CA LYS A 66 -19.60 6.57 0.03
C LYS A 66 -19.35 7.92 0.71
N ASP A 67 -19.63 9.03 0.04
CA ASP A 67 -19.36 10.39 0.55
C ASP A 67 -17.90 10.53 1.03
N CYS A 68 -16.96 10.05 0.20
CA CYS A 68 -15.54 10.06 0.49
C CYS A 68 -14.77 10.92 -0.52
N ASP A 69 -13.95 11.86 -0.05
CA ASP A 69 -13.14 12.70 -0.94
C ASP A 69 -11.87 11.99 -1.47
N LEU A 70 -11.34 11.04 -0.70
CA LEU A 70 -10.00 10.49 -0.88
C LEU A 70 -9.93 9.00 -0.51
N ILE A 71 -9.03 8.27 -1.16
CA ILE A 71 -8.64 6.91 -0.80
C ILE A 71 -7.12 6.80 -0.74
N ILE A 72 -6.62 6.09 0.25
CA ILE A 72 -5.20 5.75 0.39
C ILE A 72 -5.06 4.26 0.10
N LEU A 73 -4.25 3.92 -0.89
CA LEU A 73 -3.88 2.53 -1.21
C LEU A 73 -2.49 2.27 -0.64
N SER A 74 -2.40 1.34 0.31
CA SER A 74 -1.13 0.90 0.90
C SER A 74 -0.74 -0.51 0.50
N ALA A 75 -1.69 -1.32 0.01
CA ALA A 75 -1.42 -2.67 -0.44
C ALA A 75 -0.76 -2.64 -1.83
N LEU A 76 0.38 -3.32 -1.98
CA LEU A 76 1.18 -3.29 -3.20
C LEU A 76 0.44 -3.91 -4.40
N ASP A 77 -0.36 -4.94 -4.15
CA ASP A 77 -1.18 -5.61 -5.15
C ASP A 77 -2.34 -4.73 -5.65
N GLU A 78 -2.96 -3.93 -4.77
CA GLU A 78 -3.99 -2.95 -5.17
C GLU A 78 -3.40 -1.86 -6.06
N ILE A 79 -2.22 -1.35 -5.73
CA ILE A 79 -1.50 -0.35 -6.53
C ILE A 79 -1.13 -0.95 -7.90
N ALA A 80 -0.58 -2.17 -7.93
CA ALA A 80 -0.25 -2.88 -9.16
C ALA A 80 -1.51 -3.14 -10.02
N TRP A 81 -2.63 -3.48 -9.39
CA TRP A 81 -3.91 -3.67 -10.08
C TRP A 81 -4.43 -2.35 -10.65
N LEU A 82 -4.49 -1.26 -9.88
CA LEU A 82 -4.99 0.03 -10.37
C LEU A 82 -4.18 0.57 -11.55
N THR A 83 -2.85 0.43 -11.49
CA THR A 83 -1.93 1.07 -12.44
C THR A 83 -1.54 0.18 -13.63
N ASN A 84 -1.93 -1.10 -13.65
CA ASN A 84 -1.42 -2.11 -14.59
C ASN A 84 0.12 -2.28 -14.56
N LEU A 85 0.79 -1.80 -13.51
CA LEU A 85 2.24 -1.96 -13.36
C LEU A 85 2.60 -3.25 -12.63
N ARG A 86 3.75 -3.84 -12.96
CA ARG A 86 4.31 -5.01 -12.26
C ARG A 86 5.80 -4.81 -12.00
N GLY A 87 6.25 -5.31 -10.86
CA GLY A 87 7.64 -5.28 -10.42
C GLY A 87 8.03 -6.59 -9.75
N GLY A 88 9.22 -6.61 -9.13
CA GLY A 88 9.80 -7.80 -8.49
C GLY A 88 10.42 -7.47 -7.14
N ASP A 89 9.83 -6.53 -6.41
CA ASP A 89 10.34 -6.02 -5.13
C ASP A 89 10.02 -6.96 -3.95
N VAL A 90 9.10 -7.92 -4.13
CA VAL A 90 8.63 -8.91 -3.14
C VAL A 90 8.70 -10.32 -3.73
#